data_AF-A0A518GP91-F1
#
_entry.id   AF-A0A518GP91-F1
#
_cell.length_a   1.000
_cell.length_b   1.000
_cell.length_c   1.000
_cell.angle_alpha   90.00
_cell.angle_beta   90.00
_cell.angle_gamma   90.00
#
_symmetry.space_group_name_H-M   'P 1'
#
loop_
_entity.id
_entity.type
_entity.pdbx_description
1 polymer ?
#
loop_
_entity_poly.entity_id
_entity_poly.type
_entity_poly.pdbx_seq_one_letter_code
_entity_poly.pdbx_strand_id
1 'polypeptide(L)'
;MAQQESPKLPNVLWLTSEDHGPHMGCYGDRLARTPHVDQLAKKGMRFRMAWSVVPVCAPARTAIITGVYPSASGALHMRSMVPWPEEQLLFPAYLRKAGYYTTNNSKEDYNVPKAVPPWDKSGANAHWKNRKPGQPFFAVFNSTKSHESQIRKRPHQAMTKPADVRIPKYHPDTPEVRQDWAQYYDQVSAADADAGVHLQELADAGLAEDTIVFYYADHGSGMPRNKRWAGNTGLQVPFVVYFPEKYRHLAPADYRTGGVSDRLISFVDLAPTVLSLVNIQPPAYMQGHAFAGPFAAPAHQYLFGVRGRMDERPDHVRSVTDGRYVYLRNYLLHLPHGQYLEYQFQTPTTVAWKTLFDQGKLNPAQSAMWVTPREPEELYDLSSDPDEVVNLALDPAHAETIARFRKVLFDQNVRVRDVCYLPEEEMHRRSKSTTPWGLGHSPETFALEKTIEAADVAASKAAKIEELSKFLSDPEPGVRYWGLIGLLIHQKRGEPIPLQAVLPLMKDESPSVQIVAAKLAVLAGSSAEQARGLALLKTLATPEKSDVLTSISALTAIESLGDRGQSLWDDLLLMNTTNLKLPDQRFSPYIPRLLLNLKELKERQASRP
;
A
#
# COMPACT_ATOMS: atom_id res chain seq x y z
N MET A 1 -14.37 4.48 -54.65
CA MET A 1 -13.52 4.04 -53.53
C MET A 1 -14.23 4.43 -52.25
N ALA A 2 -14.80 3.47 -51.52
CA ALA A 2 -15.35 3.76 -50.20
C ALA A 2 -14.19 4.19 -49.31
N GLN A 3 -14.24 5.40 -48.77
CA GLN A 3 -13.36 5.80 -47.67
C GLN A 3 -13.64 4.80 -46.54
N GLN A 4 -12.68 3.93 -46.24
CA GLN A 4 -12.70 3.13 -45.02
C GLN A 4 -12.73 4.16 -43.88
N GLU A 5 -13.91 4.37 -43.28
CA GLU A 5 -14.02 5.14 -42.03
C GLU A 5 -13.04 4.53 -41.03
N SER A 6 -12.09 5.34 -40.55
CA SER A 6 -11.20 4.92 -39.47
C SER A 6 -12.07 4.38 -38.32
N PRO A 7 -11.78 3.19 -37.77
CA PRO A 7 -12.61 2.58 -36.75
C PRO A 7 -12.80 3.55 -35.57
N LYS A 8 -14.07 3.84 -35.24
CA LYS A 8 -14.44 4.77 -34.16
C LYS A 8 -13.93 4.22 -32.83
N LEU A 9 -13.06 4.98 -32.16
CA LEU A 9 -12.48 4.60 -30.87
C LEU A 9 -13.53 4.62 -29.75
N PRO A 10 -13.45 3.72 -28.75
CA PRO A 10 -14.42 3.68 -27.63
C PRO A 10 -14.21 4.85 -26.67
N ASN A 11 -15.30 5.30 -26.01
CA ASN A 11 -15.13 6.00 -24.75
C ASN A 11 -14.74 5.01 -23.66
N VAL A 12 -14.03 5.47 -22.64
CA VAL A 12 -13.68 4.66 -21.47
C VAL A 12 -14.12 5.40 -20.20
N LEU A 13 -14.93 4.72 -19.39
CA LEU A 13 -15.44 5.24 -18.12
C LEU A 13 -14.94 4.38 -16.97
N TRP A 14 -14.26 4.99 -16.01
CA TRP A 14 -13.90 4.37 -14.75
C TRP A 14 -14.77 4.93 -13.64
N LEU A 15 -15.57 4.05 -13.03
CA LEU A 15 -16.29 4.30 -11.80
C LEU A 15 -15.46 3.68 -10.68
N THR A 16 -15.02 4.50 -9.75
CA THR A 16 -14.12 4.07 -8.69
C THR A 16 -14.66 4.43 -7.33
N SER A 17 -14.31 3.64 -6.33
CA SER A 17 -14.66 3.91 -4.93
C SER A 17 -13.47 3.70 -4.01
N GLU A 18 -13.52 4.32 -2.84
CA GLU A 18 -12.41 4.28 -1.88
C GLU A 18 -12.60 3.18 -0.84
N ASP A 19 -11.51 2.53 -0.43
CA ASP A 19 -11.45 1.71 0.78
C ASP A 19 -12.56 0.62 0.85
N HIS A 20 -12.71 -0.24 -0.16
CA HIS A 20 -13.66 -1.36 -0.06
C HIS A 20 -13.25 -2.64 -0.82
N GLY A 21 -13.41 -3.78 -0.15
CA GLY A 21 -13.21 -5.11 -0.74
C GLY A 21 -14.44 -5.61 -1.52
N PRO A 22 -14.45 -6.90 -1.93
CA PRO A 22 -15.52 -7.49 -2.75
C PRO A 22 -16.84 -7.77 -1.98
N HIS A 23 -17.18 -6.94 -0.99
CA HIS A 23 -18.43 -7.02 -0.21
C HIS A 23 -19.61 -6.44 -1.01
N MET A 24 -19.95 -7.09 -2.13
CA MET A 24 -21.01 -6.67 -3.07
C MET A 24 -21.88 -7.85 -3.49
N GLY A 25 -23.13 -7.59 -3.88
CA GLY A 25 -24.09 -8.63 -4.24
C GLY A 25 -23.62 -9.50 -5.41
N CYS A 26 -23.03 -8.88 -6.44
CA CYS A 26 -22.42 -9.59 -7.56
C CYS A 26 -21.23 -10.46 -7.18
N TYR A 27 -20.64 -10.29 -5.99
CA TYR A 27 -19.60 -11.17 -5.45
C TYR A 27 -20.14 -12.29 -4.55
N GLY A 28 -21.47 -12.35 -4.35
CA GLY A 28 -22.14 -13.37 -3.55
C GLY A 28 -22.41 -12.94 -2.10
N ASP A 29 -22.11 -11.69 -1.75
CA ASP A 29 -22.42 -11.14 -0.43
C ASP A 29 -23.93 -10.87 -0.31
N ARG A 30 -24.59 -11.55 0.63
CA ARG A 30 -26.05 -11.47 0.82
C ARG A 30 -26.48 -10.26 1.62
N LEU A 31 -25.57 -9.60 2.35
CA LEU A 31 -25.87 -8.41 3.15
C LEU A 31 -25.70 -7.13 2.33
N ALA A 32 -24.88 -7.18 1.28
CA ALA A 32 -24.62 -6.06 0.39
C ALA A 32 -25.89 -5.57 -0.34
N ARG A 33 -26.00 -4.25 -0.48
CA ARG A 33 -27.05 -3.58 -1.27
C ARG A 33 -26.40 -2.75 -2.36
N THR A 34 -26.03 -3.42 -3.45
CA THR A 34 -25.26 -2.84 -4.57
C THR A 34 -25.94 -3.03 -5.92
N PRO A 35 -27.24 -2.67 -6.07
CA PRO A 35 -28.02 -3.02 -7.25
C PRO A 35 -27.46 -2.45 -8.56
N HIS A 36 -26.74 -1.33 -8.55
CA HIS A 36 -26.27 -0.69 -9.77
C HIS A 36 -25.06 -1.44 -10.37
N VAL A 37 -24.05 -1.74 -9.55
CA VAL A 37 -22.89 -2.51 -9.98
C VAL A 37 -23.27 -3.98 -10.19
N ASP A 38 -24.25 -4.51 -9.45
CA ASP A 38 -24.78 -5.85 -9.71
C ASP A 38 -25.42 -5.97 -11.10
N GLN A 39 -26.14 -4.94 -11.54
CA GLN A 39 -26.67 -4.87 -12.91
C GLN A 39 -25.56 -4.68 -13.94
N LEU A 40 -24.54 -3.86 -13.65
CA LEU A 40 -23.36 -3.73 -14.50
C LEU A 40 -22.67 -5.08 -14.69
N ALA A 41 -22.49 -5.86 -13.62
CA ALA A 41 -21.86 -7.18 -13.67
C ALA A 41 -22.67 -8.21 -14.46
N LYS A 42 -24.01 -8.15 -14.44
CA LYS A 42 -24.89 -9.01 -15.26
C LYS A 42 -24.71 -8.76 -16.77
N LYS A 43 -24.44 -7.51 -17.17
CA LYS A 43 -24.17 -7.13 -18.56
C LYS A 43 -22.67 -7.25 -18.91
N GLY A 44 -21.82 -7.10 -17.92
CA GLY A 44 -20.37 -7.13 -18.01
C GLY A 44 -19.78 -8.50 -17.69
N MET A 45 -18.54 -8.49 -17.19
CA MET A 45 -17.87 -9.62 -16.57
C MET A 45 -17.20 -9.13 -15.28
N ARG A 46 -17.26 -9.96 -14.23
CA ARG A 46 -16.51 -9.71 -12.99
C ARG A 46 -15.25 -10.56 -12.93
N PHE A 47 -14.21 -10.04 -12.31
CA PHE A 47 -12.97 -10.76 -12.08
C PHE A 47 -12.93 -11.23 -10.63
N ARG A 48 -12.64 -12.52 -10.41
CA ARG A 48 -12.61 -13.09 -9.06
C ARG A 48 -11.50 -12.46 -8.22
N MET A 49 -10.34 -12.23 -8.84
CA MET A 49 -9.15 -11.75 -8.16
C MET A 49 -8.54 -10.56 -8.91
N ALA A 50 -8.79 -9.36 -8.37
CA ALA A 50 -8.08 -8.15 -8.72
C ALA A 50 -7.40 -7.61 -7.48
N TRP A 51 -6.09 -7.39 -7.56
CA TRP A 51 -5.30 -6.82 -6.47
C TRP A 51 -4.88 -5.40 -6.80
N SER A 52 -5.14 -4.51 -5.84
CA SER A 52 -4.29 -3.35 -5.64
C SER A 52 -2.86 -3.81 -5.39
N VAL A 53 -1.87 -2.96 -5.70
CA VAL A 53 -0.47 -3.29 -5.42
C VAL A 53 0.00 -2.81 -4.06
N VAL A 54 -0.70 -1.84 -3.46
CA VAL A 54 -0.39 -1.28 -2.14
C VAL A 54 -1.71 -1.06 -1.39
N PRO A 55 -1.83 -1.42 -0.10
CA PRO A 55 -3.09 -1.34 0.62
C PRO A 55 -3.39 0.08 1.15
N VAL A 56 -3.03 1.13 0.39
CA VAL A 56 -3.32 2.53 0.73
C VAL A 56 -3.37 3.41 -0.54
N CYS A 57 -4.20 4.45 -0.52
CA CYS A 57 -4.64 5.17 -1.72
C CYS A 57 -3.53 5.78 -2.58
N ALA A 58 -2.62 6.58 -2.02
CA ALA A 58 -1.66 7.33 -2.82
C ALA A 58 -0.70 6.47 -3.69
N PRO A 59 0.01 5.47 -3.13
CA PRO A 59 0.82 4.56 -3.91
C PRO A 59 -0.01 3.65 -4.84
N ALA A 60 -1.19 3.18 -4.42
CA ALA A 60 -2.07 2.37 -5.28
C ALA A 60 -2.49 3.15 -6.54
N ARG A 61 -2.91 4.39 -6.38
CA ARG A 61 -3.28 5.30 -7.48
C ARG A 61 -2.07 5.69 -8.33
N THR A 62 -0.90 5.78 -7.70
CA THR A 62 0.36 5.99 -8.42
C THR A 62 0.67 4.81 -9.34
N ALA A 63 0.46 3.57 -8.89
CA ALA A 63 0.64 2.40 -9.72
C ALA A 63 -0.26 2.39 -10.96
N ILE A 64 -1.52 2.79 -10.79
CA ILE A 64 -2.47 2.92 -11.90
C ILE A 64 -2.00 3.99 -12.88
N ILE A 65 -1.67 5.19 -12.39
CA ILE A 65 -1.43 6.34 -13.27
C ILE A 65 -0.12 6.22 -14.05
N THR A 66 0.87 5.48 -13.53
CA THR A 66 2.17 5.25 -14.18
C THR A 66 2.28 3.90 -14.89
N GLY A 67 1.49 2.89 -14.50
CA GLY A 67 1.67 1.50 -14.93
C GLY A 67 2.90 0.82 -14.32
N VAL A 68 3.44 1.35 -13.22
CA VAL A 68 4.70 0.94 -12.60
C VAL A 68 4.49 0.58 -11.14
N TYR A 69 5.17 -0.47 -10.64
CA TYR A 69 5.11 -0.81 -9.22
C TYR A 69 5.66 0.35 -8.37
N PRO A 70 4.94 0.83 -7.34
CA PRO A 70 5.39 1.95 -6.53
C PRO A 70 6.72 1.71 -5.82
N SER A 71 7.08 0.45 -5.56
CA SER A 71 8.37 0.10 -4.97
C SER A 71 9.54 0.23 -5.96
N ALA A 72 9.29 0.14 -7.27
CA ALA A 72 10.28 0.37 -8.32
C ALA A 72 10.57 1.86 -8.54
N SER A 73 9.55 2.70 -8.37
CA SER A 73 9.65 4.14 -8.56
C SER A 73 10.05 4.92 -7.31
N GLY A 74 10.11 4.26 -6.15
CA GLY A 74 10.24 4.91 -4.83
C GLY A 74 8.93 5.54 -4.33
N ALA A 75 7.87 5.51 -5.12
CA ALA A 75 6.57 6.10 -4.80
C ALA A 75 5.71 5.23 -3.85
N LEU A 76 6.31 4.26 -3.15
CA LEU A 76 5.64 3.29 -2.27
C LEU A 76 5.04 3.92 -1.01
N HIS A 77 5.75 4.87 -0.42
CA HIS A 77 5.40 5.38 0.91
C HIS A 77 4.19 6.32 0.81
N MET A 78 3.33 6.31 1.84
CA MET A 78 2.14 7.14 1.83
C MET A 78 2.52 8.63 1.68
N ARG A 79 2.02 9.24 0.60
CA ARG A 79 2.23 10.66 0.23
C ARG A 79 3.69 11.05 0.00
N SER A 80 4.54 10.13 -0.44
CA SER A 80 5.99 10.34 -0.56
C SER A 80 6.43 11.47 -1.50
N MET A 81 5.67 11.71 -2.59
CA MET A 81 6.01 12.69 -3.63
C MET A 81 7.46 12.58 -4.10
N VAL A 82 7.74 11.57 -4.92
CA VAL A 82 9.08 11.33 -5.48
C VAL A 82 9.24 12.03 -6.84
N PRO A 83 10.45 12.51 -7.17
CA PRO A 83 10.78 12.91 -8.53
C PRO A 83 10.49 11.79 -9.53
N TRP A 84 9.96 12.15 -10.70
CA TRP A 84 9.55 11.21 -11.74
C TRP A 84 10.18 11.59 -13.09
N PRO A 85 10.66 10.64 -13.91
CA PRO A 85 11.29 10.95 -15.19
C PRO A 85 10.29 11.62 -16.16
N GLU A 86 10.68 12.76 -16.76
CA GLU A 86 9.77 13.60 -17.55
C GLU A 86 9.28 12.91 -18.83
N GLU A 87 10.10 12.02 -19.40
CA GLU A 87 9.79 11.25 -20.60
C GLU A 87 8.78 10.12 -20.36
N GLN A 88 8.61 9.71 -19.10
CA GLN A 88 7.65 8.68 -18.70
C GLN A 88 6.32 9.36 -18.35
N LEU A 89 5.39 9.38 -19.30
CA LEU A 89 4.14 10.11 -19.09
C LEU A 89 3.20 9.33 -18.17
N LEU A 90 2.45 10.08 -17.36
CA LEU A 90 1.24 9.58 -16.73
C LEU A 90 0.24 9.18 -17.82
N PHE A 91 -0.32 7.96 -17.76
CA PHE A 91 -0.95 7.35 -18.94
C PHE A 91 -2.04 8.19 -19.65
N PRO A 92 -2.87 9.00 -18.95
CA PRO A 92 -3.88 9.81 -19.62
C PRO A 92 -3.28 10.85 -20.56
N ALA A 93 -2.03 11.29 -20.36
CA ALA A 93 -1.35 12.17 -21.29
C ALA A 93 -1.13 11.53 -22.67
N TYR A 94 -0.95 10.20 -22.76
CA TYR A 94 -0.93 9.50 -24.06
C TYR A 94 -2.31 9.56 -24.73
N LEU A 95 -3.39 9.40 -23.97
CA LEU A 95 -4.76 9.48 -24.49
C LEU A 95 -5.05 10.89 -25.03
N ARG A 96 -4.64 11.94 -24.31
CA ARG A 96 -4.76 13.33 -24.77
C ARG A 96 -4.04 13.56 -26.08
N LYS A 97 -2.82 13.03 -26.23
CA LYS A 97 -2.07 13.08 -27.50
C LYS A 97 -2.79 12.33 -28.63
N ALA A 98 -3.55 11.28 -28.33
CA ALA A 98 -4.41 10.56 -29.26
C ALA A 98 -5.79 11.21 -29.49
N GLY A 99 -6.03 12.40 -28.94
CA GLY A 99 -7.25 13.19 -29.18
C GLY A 99 -8.39 12.96 -28.19
N TYR A 100 -8.18 12.16 -27.13
CA TYR A 100 -9.17 11.97 -26.07
C TYR A 100 -9.34 13.22 -25.22
N TYR A 101 -10.57 13.47 -24.79
CA TYR A 101 -10.84 14.36 -23.66
C TYR A 101 -10.75 13.58 -22.36
N THR A 102 -9.88 14.01 -21.45
CA THR A 102 -9.54 13.26 -20.23
C THR A 102 -9.97 14.00 -18.97
N THR A 103 -10.67 13.30 -18.07
CA THR A 103 -11.17 13.91 -16.84
C THR A 103 -11.03 13.04 -15.60
N ASN A 104 -10.73 13.66 -14.45
CA ASN A 104 -10.70 13.01 -13.14
C ASN A 104 -11.55 13.77 -12.12
N ASN A 105 -12.63 13.16 -11.64
CA ASN A 105 -13.54 13.71 -10.64
C ASN A 105 -13.47 12.89 -9.34
N SER A 106 -12.85 13.34 -8.27
CA SER A 106 -11.94 14.50 -8.19
C SER A 106 -10.60 14.16 -7.55
N LYS A 107 -10.49 13.00 -6.88
CA LYS A 107 -9.28 12.59 -6.15
C LYS A 107 -8.25 12.00 -7.09
N GLU A 108 -7.02 12.49 -6.98
CA GLU A 108 -5.84 11.94 -7.65
C GLU A 108 -4.95 11.23 -6.64
N ASP A 109 -4.47 11.98 -5.64
CA ASP A 109 -3.58 11.54 -4.56
C ASP A 109 -2.29 10.86 -5.05
N TYR A 110 -1.69 11.34 -6.15
CA TYR A 110 -0.46 10.75 -6.67
C TYR A 110 0.78 11.07 -5.81
N ASN A 111 1.73 10.15 -5.84
CA ASN A 111 3.06 10.25 -5.24
C ASN A 111 4.13 10.70 -6.25
N VAL A 112 3.74 11.22 -7.41
CA VAL A 112 4.64 11.72 -8.45
C VAL A 112 4.13 13.06 -8.99
N PRO A 113 5.03 13.95 -9.46
CA PRO A 113 4.64 15.21 -10.05
C PRO A 113 3.94 15.01 -11.40
N LYS A 114 3.10 15.98 -11.78
CA LYS A 114 2.39 16.02 -13.06
C LYS A 114 3.12 16.95 -14.04
N ALA A 115 4.38 16.65 -14.36
CA ALA A 115 5.22 17.49 -15.23
C ALA A 115 4.54 17.76 -16.59
N VAL A 116 3.99 16.70 -17.19
CA VAL A 116 3.04 16.80 -18.30
C VAL A 116 1.62 16.61 -17.75
N PRO A 117 0.67 17.54 -17.97
CA PRO A 117 -0.68 17.41 -17.43
C PRO A 117 -1.40 16.15 -17.96
N PRO A 118 -1.81 15.21 -17.09
CA PRO A 118 -2.54 14.01 -17.51
C PRO A 118 -4.00 14.31 -17.89
N TRP A 119 -4.60 15.36 -17.33
CA TRP A 119 -6.03 15.64 -17.43
C TRP A 119 -6.30 16.95 -18.18
N ASP A 120 -7.34 16.98 -19.02
CA ASP A 120 -7.90 18.24 -19.51
C ASP A 120 -8.69 18.95 -18.41
N LYS A 121 -9.37 18.19 -17.55
CA LYS A 121 -9.98 18.71 -16.33
C LYS A 121 -9.85 17.73 -15.17
N SER A 122 -9.40 18.22 -14.02
CA SER A 122 -9.40 17.49 -12.75
C SER A 122 -10.06 18.34 -11.67
N GLY A 123 -10.76 17.69 -10.73
CA GLY A 123 -11.48 18.34 -9.63
C GLY A 123 -12.99 18.08 -9.63
N ALA A 124 -13.70 18.67 -8.67
CA ALA A 124 -15.12 18.38 -8.41
C ALA A 124 -16.06 18.61 -9.60
N ASN A 125 -15.68 19.51 -10.52
CA ASN A 125 -16.45 19.85 -11.72
C ASN A 125 -15.92 19.15 -12.99
N ALA A 126 -14.98 18.21 -12.86
CA ALA A 126 -14.45 17.46 -13.99
C ALA A 126 -15.50 16.49 -14.51
N HIS A 127 -15.77 16.53 -15.82
CA HIS A 127 -16.80 15.71 -16.43
C HIS A 127 -16.56 15.58 -17.95
N TRP A 128 -16.77 14.39 -18.51
CA TRP A 128 -16.70 14.12 -19.94
C TRP A 128 -17.66 14.95 -20.81
N LYS A 129 -18.69 15.60 -20.23
CA LYS A 129 -19.66 16.43 -20.96
C LYS A 129 -19.03 17.68 -21.58
N ASN A 130 -17.85 18.08 -21.10
CA ASN A 130 -17.12 19.26 -21.59
C ASN A 130 -16.26 19.00 -22.84
N ARG A 131 -16.32 17.79 -23.41
CA ARG A 131 -15.58 17.43 -24.63
C ARG A 131 -16.21 18.04 -25.89
N LYS A 132 -15.45 18.09 -26.99
CA LYS A 132 -15.99 18.53 -28.29
C LYS A 132 -16.98 17.49 -28.85
N PRO A 133 -17.97 17.89 -29.68
CA PRO A 133 -18.85 16.93 -30.36
C PRO A 133 -18.06 15.87 -31.13
N GLY A 134 -18.42 14.60 -30.96
CA GLY A 134 -17.74 13.46 -31.60
C GLY A 134 -16.37 13.08 -31.00
N GLN A 135 -15.82 13.87 -30.09
CA GLN A 135 -14.54 13.55 -29.43
C GLN A 135 -14.71 12.37 -28.45
N PRO A 136 -13.83 11.37 -28.47
CA PRO A 136 -13.85 10.30 -27.47
C PRO A 136 -13.38 10.82 -26.11
N PHE A 137 -13.83 10.18 -25.02
CA PHE A 137 -13.41 10.55 -23.68
C PHE A 137 -12.85 9.39 -22.87
N PHE A 138 -11.98 9.75 -21.92
CA PHE A 138 -11.61 8.92 -20.79
C PHE A 138 -11.95 9.67 -19.51
N ALA A 139 -12.85 9.11 -18.70
CA ALA A 139 -13.34 9.77 -17.50
C ALA A 139 -13.26 8.87 -16.28
N VAL A 140 -12.78 9.43 -15.17
CA VAL A 140 -12.76 8.78 -13.86
C VAL A 140 -13.70 9.53 -12.91
N PHE A 141 -14.63 8.81 -12.29
CA PHE A 141 -15.42 9.30 -11.16
C PHE A 141 -15.05 8.50 -9.91
N ASN A 142 -14.74 9.21 -8.83
CA ASN A 142 -14.24 8.67 -7.57
C ASN A 142 -15.26 8.93 -6.47
N SER A 143 -15.94 7.88 -6.02
CA SER A 143 -16.78 7.93 -4.83
C SER A 143 -15.94 7.80 -3.57
N THR A 144 -16.03 8.80 -2.70
CA THR A 144 -15.33 8.86 -1.42
C THR A 144 -16.18 8.34 -0.25
N LYS A 145 -17.37 7.80 -0.54
CA LYS A 145 -18.38 7.43 0.46
C LYS A 145 -17.90 6.32 1.38
N SER A 146 -17.19 5.33 0.84
CA SER A 146 -16.67 4.18 1.59
C SER A 146 -15.30 4.40 2.25
N HIS A 147 -14.71 5.60 2.13
CA HIS A 147 -13.43 5.92 2.78
C HIS A 147 -13.46 5.70 4.30
N GLU A 148 -12.34 5.29 4.91
CA GLU A 148 -12.25 4.93 6.34
C GLU A 148 -12.81 6.00 7.30
N SER A 149 -12.70 7.28 6.93
CA SER A 149 -13.25 8.39 7.71
C SER A 149 -14.78 8.40 7.79
N GLN A 150 -15.47 7.83 6.80
CA GLN A 150 -16.92 7.71 6.79
C GLN A 150 -17.42 6.54 7.64
N ILE A 151 -16.57 5.55 7.95
CA ILE A 151 -16.93 4.40 8.79
C ILE A 151 -17.06 4.81 10.26
N ARG A 152 -16.21 5.73 10.72
CA ARG A 152 -16.19 6.24 12.09
C ARG A 152 -17.02 7.52 12.31
N LYS A 153 -17.64 8.06 11.27
CA LYS A 153 -18.44 9.29 11.37
C LYS A 153 -19.70 9.02 12.19
N ARG A 154 -20.00 9.93 13.12
CA ARG A 154 -21.22 9.89 13.95
C ARG A 154 -21.87 11.30 13.97
N PRO A 155 -23.21 11.41 14.14
CA PRO A 155 -24.18 10.31 14.10
C PRO A 155 -24.25 9.65 12.71
N HIS A 156 -24.66 8.39 12.65
CA HIS A 156 -24.89 7.65 11.41
C HIS A 156 -26.31 7.08 11.40
N GLN A 157 -27.02 7.22 10.28
CA GLN A 157 -28.33 6.62 10.10
C GLN A 157 -28.15 5.20 9.58
N ALA A 158 -28.18 4.22 10.48
CA ALA A 158 -27.96 2.84 10.15
C ALA A 158 -29.07 2.27 9.25
N MET A 159 -28.68 1.65 8.15
CA MET A 159 -29.56 0.80 7.33
C MET A 159 -29.28 -0.69 7.58
N THR A 160 -28.01 -1.03 7.78
CA THR A 160 -27.57 -2.38 8.15
C THR A 160 -27.62 -2.55 9.66
N LYS A 161 -28.19 -3.66 10.13
CA LYS A 161 -28.23 -3.95 11.58
C LYS A 161 -26.88 -4.55 12.01
N PRO A 162 -26.26 -4.06 13.11
CA PRO A 162 -25.02 -4.64 13.65
C PRO A 162 -25.10 -6.13 14.04
N ALA A 163 -26.30 -6.66 14.27
CA ALA A 163 -26.49 -8.09 14.55
C ALA A 163 -26.30 -8.97 13.29
N ASP A 164 -26.51 -8.41 12.10
CA ASP A 164 -26.52 -9.15 10.83
C ASP A 164 -25.12 -9.25 10.19
N VAL A 165 -24.14 -8.47 10.68
CA VAL A 165 -22.78 -8.49 10.12
C VAL A 165 -21.97 -9.69 10.63
N ARG A 166 -21.23 -10.32 9.72
CA ARG A 166 -20.14 -11.25 10.07
C ARG A 166 -18.94 -10.44 10.54
N ILE A 167 -18.39 -10.79 11.70
CA ILE A 167 -17.12 -10.25 12.18
C ILE A 167 -15.99 -11.18 11.71
N PRO A 168 -14.95 -10.69 11.01
CA PRO A 168 -13.78 -11.49 10.66
C PRO A 168 -13.07 -12.02 11.90
N LYS A 169 -12.51 -13.23 11.82
CA LYS A 169 -11.90 -13.92 12.98
C LYS A 169 -10.79 -13.13 13.69
N TYR A 170 -10.10 -12.23 12.98
CA TYR A 170 -9.05 -11.38 13.55
C TYR A 170 -9.60 -10.21 14.37
N HIS A 171 -10.87 -9.84 14.24
CA HIS A 171 -11.47 -8.79 15.06
C HIS A 171 -12.17 -9.37 16.30
N PRO A 172 -12.14 -8.67 17.46
CA PRO A 172 -12.98 -9.01 18.59
C PRO A 172 -14.43 -8.67 18.31
N ASP A 173 -15.34 -9.50 18.79
CA ASP A 173 -16.77 -9.30 18.61
C ASP A 173 -17.33 -8.38 19.70
N THR A 174 -17.25 -7.07 19.47
CA THR A 174 -17.77 -6.03 20.38
C THR A 174 -18.84 -5.18 19.68
N PRO A 175 -19.68 -4.45 20.44
CA PRO A 175 -20.66 -3.53 19.86
C PRO A 175 -20.05 -2.50 18.90
N GLU A 176 -18.90 -1.94 19.25
CA GLU A 176 -18.17 -0.96 18.43
C GLU A 176 -17.73 -1.56 17.10
N VAL A 177 -17.18 -2.78 17.14
CA VAL A 177 -16.72 -3.50 15.94
C VAL A 177 -17.91 -3.83 15.02
N ARG A 178 -18.99 -4.36 15.57
CA ARG A 178 -20.22 -4.65 14.81
C ARG A 178 -20.83 -3.39 14.19
N GLN A 179 -20.83 -2.27 14.92
CA GLN A 179 -21.34 -1.01 14.42
C GLN A 179 -20.53 -0.48 13.25
N ASP A 180 -19.19 -0.48 13.35
CA ASP A 180 -18.31 -0.02 12.26
C ASP A 180 -18.46 -0.91 11.02
N TRP A 181 -18.52 -2.24 11.17
CA TRP A 181 -18.80 -3.15 10.04
C TRP A 181 -20.16 -2.88 9.40
N ALA A 182 -21.22 -2.68 10.18
CA ALA A 182 -22.54 -2.37 9.63
C ALA A 182 -22.56 -1.03 8.88
N GLN A 183 -21.90 -0.01 9.44
CA GLN A 183 -21.76 1.28 8.79
C GLN A 183 -20.93 1.18 7.51
N TYR A 184 -19.90 0.33 7.46
CA TYR A 184 -19.14 0.05 6.23
C TYR A 184 -20.06 -0.47 5.11
N TYR A 185 -20.96 -1.42 5.37
CA TYR A 185 -21.94 -1.88 4.36
C TYR A 185 -22.86 -0.75 3.86
N ASP A 186 -23.27 0.15 4.76
CA ASP A 186 -24.07 1.31 4.37
C ASP A 186 -23.28 2.28 3.47
N GLN A 187 -22.00 2.48 3.76
CA GLN A 187 -21.13 3.31 2.91
C GLN A 187 -20.82 2.67 1.55
N VAL A 188 -20.67 1.35 1.47
CA VAL A 188 -20.56 0.63 0.19
C VAL A 188 -21.83 0.78 -0.63
N SER A 189 -23.00 0.74 0.01
CA SER A 189 -24.30 1.00 -0.65
C SER A 189 -24.37 2.43 -1.21
N ALA A 190 -23.83 3.41 -0.48
CA ALA A 190 -23.76 4.79 -0.95
C ALA A 190 -22.78 4.96 -2.13
N ALA A 191 -21.66 4.24 -2.14
CA ALA A 191 -20.73 4.24 -3.27
C ALA A 191 -21.34 3.58 -4.53
N ASP A 192 -22.14 2.53 -4.37
CA ASP A 192 -22.91 1.93 -5.47
C ASP A 192 -23.93 2.91 -6.06
N ALA A 193 -24.60 3.70 -5.22
CA ALA A 193 -25.53 4.74 -5.67
C ALA A 193 -24.82 5.82 -6.51
N ASP A 194 -23.62 6.27 -6.11
CA ASP A 194 -22.81 7.20 -6.90
C ASP A 194 -22.47 6.60 -8.29
N ALA A 195 -22.15 5.30 -8.36
CA ALA A 195 -21.93 4.60 -9.62
C ALA A 195 -23.22 4.55 -10.48
N GLY A 196 -24.37 4.30 -9.85
CA GLY A 196 -25.69 4.31 -10.49
C GLY A 196 -26.02 5.64 -11.16
N VAL A 197 -25.71 6.77 -10.51
CA VAL A 197 -25.90 8.12 -11.08
C VAL A 197 -25.14 8.24 -12.40
N HIS A 198 -23.85 7.92 -12.43
CA HIS A 198 -23.04 8.09 -13.64
C HIS A 198 -23.37 7.08 -14.75
N LEU A 199 -23.78 5.87 -14.39
CA LEU A 199 -24.32 4.90 -15.36
C LEU A 199 -25.61 5.42 -16.02
N GLN A 200 -26.51 6.02 -15.24
CA GLN A 200 -27.73 6.63 -15.77
C GLN A 200 -27.42 7.83 -16.66
N GLU A 201 -26.52 8.72 -16.23
CA GLU A 201 -26.10 9.87 -17.06
C GLU A 201 -25.50 9.46 -18.40
N LEU A 202 -24.77 8.35 -18.43
CA LEU A 202 -24.20 7.78 -19.65
C LEU A 202 -25.30 7.24 -20.59
N ALA A 203 -26.31 6.59 -20.02
CA ALA A 203 -27.46 6.07 -20.75
C ALA A 203 -28.34 7.20 -21.31
N ASP A 204 -28.66 8.22 -20.50
CA ASP A 204 -29.47 9.38 -20.90
C ASP A 204 -28.80 10.18 -22.03
N ALA A 205 -27.48 10.20 -22.06
CA ALA A 205 -26.71 10.83 -23.15
C ALA A 205 -26.62 9.97 -24.42
N GLY A 206 -27.18 8.75 -24.43
CA GLY A 206 -27.08 7.81 -25.56
C GLY A 206 -25.68 7.27 -25.79
N LEU A 207 -24.80 7.28 -24.78
CA LEU A 207 -23.39 6.91 -24.90
C LEU A 207 -23.07 5.51 -24.38
N ALA A 208 -24.05 4.78 -23.84
CA ALA A 208 -23.84 3.46 -23.23
C ALA A 208 -23.21 2.45 -24.20
N GLU A 209 -23.71 2.37 -25.44
CA GLU A 209 -23.16 1.45 -26.47
C GLU A 209 -21.85 1.93 -27.11
N ASP A 210 -21.45 3.17 -26.80
CA ASP A 210 -20.20 3.78 -27.26
C ASP A 210 -19.10 3.77 -26.17
N THR A 211 -19.34 3.15 -25.01
CA THR A 211 -18.47 3.28 -23.83
C THR A 211 -18.16 1.94 -23.17
N ILE A 212 -16.87 1.66 -22.97
CA ILE A 212 -16.40 0.56 -22.10
C ILE A 212 -16.39 1.09 -20.66
N VAL A 213 -17.03 0.36 -19.74
CA VAL A 213 -17.20 0.80 -18.35
C VAL A 213 -16.45 -0.13 -17.40
N PHE A 214 -15.68 0.44 -16.49
CA PHE A 214 -15.00 -0.26 -15.41
C PHE A 214 -15.60 0.19 -14.08
N TYR A 215 -15.75 -0.75 -13.15
CA TYR A 215 -15.99 -0.47 -11.75
C TYR A 215 -14.94 -1.16 -10.88
N TYR A 216 -14.27 -0.41 -9.99
CA TYR A 216 -13.33 -0.98 -9.03
C TYR A 216 -13.09 -0.10 -7.78
N ALA A 217 -12.65 -0.70 -6.67
CA ALA A 217 -12.16 0.04 -5.49
C ALA A 217 -10.65 0.31 -5.58
N ASP A 218 -10.08 1.33 -4.93
CA ASP A 218 -8.63 1.58 -4.98
C ASP A 218 -7.75 0.65 -4.12
N HIS A 219 -8.30 0.10 -3.03
CA HIS A 219 -7.74 -1.00 -2.26
C HIS A 219 -8.83 -1.59 -1.33
N GLY A 220 -8.46 -2.56 -0.50
CA GLY A 220 -9.35 -3.22 0.44
C GLY A 220 -9.97 -2.27 1.48
N SER A 221 -10.85 -2.82 2.33
CA SER A 221 -11.76 -2.01 3.16
C SER A 221 -11.07 -1.02 4.11
N GLY A 222 -11.76 0.07 4.47
CA GLY A 222 -11.28 1.04 5.45
C GLY A 222 -11.20 0.51 6.90
N MET A 223 -11.60 -0.75 7.13
CA MET A 223 -11.54 -1.39 8.43
C MET A 223 -10.08 -1.64 8.86
N PRO A 224 -9.79 -1.69 10.18
CA PRO A 224 -8.49 -2.11 10.68
C PRO A 224 -8.12 -3.52 10.16
N ARG A 225 -6.81 -3.78 9.95
CA ARG A 225 -6.29 -4.98 9.26
C ARG A 225 -6.76 -5.11 7.79
N ASN A 226 -7.47 -4.15 7.21
CA ASN A 226 -7.77 -4.17 5.77
C ASN A 226 -6.89 -3.13 5.09
N LYS A 227 -7.27 -1.85 5.15
CA LYS A 227 -6.38 -0.75 4.78
C LYS A 227 -5.07 -0.85 5.57
N ARG A 228 -3.96 -0.61 4.88
CA ARG A 228 -2.57 -0.73 5.35
C ARG A 228 -2.08 -2.18 5.56
N TRP A 229 -2.88 -3.20 5.24
CA TRP A 229 -2.49 -4.61 5.35
C TRP A 229 -2.11 -5.22 3.99
N ALA A 230 -0.91 -5.81 3.88
CA ALA A 230 -0.42 -6.35 2.60
C ALA A 230 -0.90 -7.79 2.29
N GLY A 231 -1.92 -8.28 3.00
CA GLY A 231 -2.62 -9.52 2.67
C GLY A 231 -3.87 -9.27 1.82
N ASN A 232 -4.65 -10.32 1.58
CA ASN A 232 -5.78 -10.29 0.67
C ASN A 232 -6.86 -9.28 1.08
N THR A 233 -7.14 -9.14 2.38
CA THR A 233 -8.17 -8.19 2.87
C THR A 233 -7.84 -6.72 2.57
N GLY A 234 -6.55 -6.38 2.42
CA GLY A 234 -6.11 -5.03 2.08
C GLY A 234 -5.85 -4.79 0.60
N LEU A 235 -5.64 -5.86 -0.18
CA LEU A 235 -5.25 -5.76 -1.58
C LEU A 235 -6.38 -6.15 -2.55
N GLN A 236 -7.25 -7.10 -2.20
CA GLN A 236 -8.33 -7.53 -3.09
C GLN A 236 -9.42 -6.46 -3.18
N VAL A 237 -9.77 -6.11 -4.41
CA VAL A 237 -10.81 -5.14 -4.73
C VAL A 237 -11.89 -5.78 -5.61
N PRO A 238 -13.14 -5.27 -5.60
CA PRO A 238 -14.09 -5.61 -6.64
C PRO A 238 -13.58 -5.05 -7.97
N PHE A 239 -13.78 -5.82 -9.04
CA PHE A 239 -13.42 -5.42 -10.39
C PHE A 239 -14.42 -5.96 -11.41
N VAL A 240 -15.18 -5.06 -12.04
CA VAL A 240 -16.20 -5.37 -13.04
C VAL A 240 -15.92 -4.56 -14.30
N VAL A 241 -15.99 -5.21 -15.46
CA VAL A 241 -15.81 -4.52 -16.75
C VAL A 241 -16.97 -4.87 -17.68
N TYR A 242 -17.56 -3.86 -18.29
CA TYR A 242 -18.56 -3.97 -19.35
C TYR A 242 -17.97 -3.54 -20.68
N PHE A 243 -17.99 -4.46 -21.64
CA PHE A 243 -17.75 -4.19 -23.05
C PHE A 243 -19.09 -4.22 -23.79
N PRO A 244 -19.55 -3.11 -24.39
CA PRO A 244 -20.73 -3.11 -25.24
C PRO A 244 -20.45 -3.94 -26.51
N GLU A 245 -21.51 -4.42 -27.15
CA GLU A 245 -21.41 -5.34 -28.30
C GLU A 245 -20.51 -4.78 -29.41
N LYS A 246 -20.62 -3.47 -29.67
CA LYS A 246 -19.80 -2.73 -30.62
C LYS A 246 -18.29 -2.88 -30.40
N TYR A 247 -17.85 -2.97 -29.14
CA TYR A 247 -16.43 -3.10 -28.77
C TYR A 247 -16.09 -4.47 -28.21
N ARG A 248 -16.93 -5.49 -28.46
CA ARG A 248 -16.70 -6.85 -27.97
C ARG A 248 -15.40 -7.46 -28.48
N HIS A 249 -14.95 -7.06 -29.67
CA HIS A 249 -13.67 -7.47 -30.25
C HIS A 249 -12.43 -6.96 -29.47
N LEU A 250 -12.59 -5.96 -28.58
CA LEU A 250 -11.52 -5.47 -27.70
C LEU A 250 -11.51 -6.18 -26.34
N ALA A 251 -12.54 -6.96 -26.01
CA ALA A 251 -12.65 -7.64 -24.73
C ALA A 251 -11.57 -8.72 -24.56
N PRO A 252 -11.20 -9.09 -23.31
CA PRO A 252 -10.27 -10.20 -23.10
C PRO A 252 -10.84 -11.50 -23.67
N ALA A 253 -9.95 -12.43 -24.03
CA ALA A 253 -10.33 -13.67 -24.73
C ALA A 253 -11.33 -14.55 -23.95
N ASP A 254 -11.34 -14.46 -22.62
CA ASP A 254 -12.24 -15.19 -21.72
C ASP A 254 -13.52 -14.41 -21.38
N TYR A 255 -13.77 -13.26 -22.03
CA TYR A 255 -14.89 -12.39 -21.71
C TYR A 255 -16.24 -13.05 -22.00
N ARG A 256 -17.05 -13.18 -20.94
CA ARG A 256 -18.40 -13.75 -20.96
C ARG A 256 -19.37 -12.77 -20.31
N THR A 257 -20.46 -12.45 -21.00
CA THR A 257 -21.53 -11.59 -20.47
C THR A 257 -22.16 -12.25 -19.24
N GLY A 258 -22.25 -11.53 -18.13
CA GLY A 258 -22.68 -12.04 -16.83
C GLY A 258 -21.69 -13.02 -16.19
N GLY A 259 -20.52 -13.20 -16.80
CA GLY A 259 -19.56 -14.23 -16.44
C GLY A 259 -18.63 -13.84 -15.29
N VAL A 260 -17.82 -14.82 -14.88
CA VAL A 260 -16.71 -14.66 -13.95
C VAL A 260 -15.42 -15.08 -14.64
N SER A 261 -14.38 -14.27 -14.50
CA SER A 261 -13.03 -14.61 -14.91
C SER A 261 -12.17 -14.95 -13.70
N ASP A 262 -11.37 -16.02 -13.80
CA ASP A 262 -10.33 -16.38 -12.85
C ASP A 262 -8.97 -15.77 -13.22
N ARG A 263 -8.92 -14.93 -14.27
CA ARG A 263 -7.72 -14.15 -14.60
C ARG A 263 -7.35 -13.24 -13.44
N LEU A 264 -6.09 -13.30 -13.06
CA LEU A 264 -5.48 -12.42 -12.08
C LEU A 264 -5.26 -11.02 -12.69
N ILE A 265 -5.76 -9.97 -12.02
CA ILE A 265 -5.62 -8.57 -12.43
C ILE A 265 -4.81 -7.80 -11.39
N SER A 266 -3.80 -7.05 -11.82
CA SER A 266 -3.02 -6.14 -10.98
C SER A 266 -3.27 -4.68 -11.34
N PHE A 267 -3.13 -3.77 -10.38
CA PHE A 267 -3.33 -2.33 -10.63
C PHE A 267 -2.37 -1.72 -11.64
N VAL A 268 -1.16 -2.26 -11.76
CA VAL A 268 -0.22 -1.85 -12.80
C VAL A 268 -0.71 -2.19 -14.21
N ASP A 269 -1.70 -3.09 -14.35
CA ASP A 269 -2.27 -3.51 -15.64
C ASP A 269 -3.28 -2.50 -16.21
N LEU A 270 -3.80 -1.58 -15.39
CA LEU A 270 -4.90 -0.69 -15.81
C LEU A 270 -4.47 0.34 -16.86
N ALA A 271 -3.33 1.00 -16.66
CA ALA A 271 -2.73 1.90 -17.66
C ALA A 271 -2.47 1.20 -19.00
N PRO A 272 -1.68 0.10 -19.08
CA PRO A 272 -1.41 -0.57 -20.33
C PRO A 272 -2.69 -1.12 -20.97
N THR A 273 -3.68 -1.55 -20.18
CA THR A 273 -4.98 -1.98 -20.73
C THR A 273 -5.71 -0.84 -21.42
N VAL A 274 -5.82 0.35 -20.82
CA VAL A 274 -6.52 1.48 -21.47
C VAL A 274 -5.77 1.96 -22.71
N LEU A 275 -4.44 2.01 -22.68
CA LEU A 275 -3.64 2.30 -23.88
C LEU A 275 -3.94 1.28 -24.99
N SER A 276 -3.95 -0.01 -24.63
CA SER A 276 -4.25 -1.08 -25.58
C SER A 276 -5.65 -0.95 -26.18
N LEU A 277 -6.69 -0.68 -25.38
CA LEU A 277 -8.06 -0.49 -25.85
C LEU A 277 -8.21 0.62 -26.90
N VAL A 278 -7.33 1.60 -26.91
CA VAL A 278 -7.33 2.71 -27.88
C VAL A 278 -6.25 2.56 -28.96
N ASN A 279 -5.72 1.35 -29.11
CA ASN A 279 -4.69 0.98 -30.08
C ASN A 279 -3.35 1.75 -29.92
N ILE A 280 -2.99 2.09 -28.68
CA ILE A 280 -1.67 2.60 -28.32
C ILE A 280 -0.87 1.45 -27.68
N GLN A 281 0.28 1.13 -28.26
CA GLN A 281 1.18 0.14 -27.67
C GLN A 281 1.68 0.66 -26.31
N PRO A 282 1.49 -0.09 -25.21
CA PRO A 282 2.02 0.31 -23.92
C PRO A 282 3.54 0.52 -23.96
N PRO A 283 4.06 1.63 -23.40
CA PRO A 283 5.50 1.87 -23.32
C PRO A 283 6.25 0.77 -22.57
N ALA A 284 7.47 0.45 -23.00
CA ALA A 284 8.27 -0.65 -22.44
C ALA A 284 8.64 -0.48 -20.96
N TYR A 285 8.59 0.75 -20.41
CA TYR A 285 8.84 1.00 -18.99
C TYR A 285 7.66 0.61 -18.09
N MET A 286 6.44 0.50 -18.65
CA MET A 286 5.29 0.04 -17.86
C MET A 286 5.48 -1.43 -17.51
N GLN A 287 5.28 -1.74 -16.23
CA GLN A 287 5.56 -3.06 -15.67
C GLN A 287 4.32 -3.95 -15.59
N GLY A 288 3.12 -3.38 -15.80
CA GLY A 288 1.88 -4.12 -15.93
C GLY A 288 1.60 -4.61 -17.35
N HIS A 289 0.60 -5.47 -17.47
CA HIS A 289 0.24 -6.15 -18.70
C HIS A 289 -1.18 -5.76 -19.12
N ALA A 290 -1.37 -5.30 -20.35
CA ALA A 290 -2.71 -5.12 -20.88
C ALA A 290 -3.46 -6.45 -20.86
N PHE A 291 -4.69 -6.49 -20.34
CA PHE A 291 -5.51 -7.71 -20.38
C PHE A 291 -6.52 -7.71 -21.53
N ALA A 292 -6.74 -6.57 -22.17
CA ALA A 292 -7.73 -6.36 -23.23
C ALA A 292 -7.14 -5.50 -24.36
N GLY A 293 -7.79 -5.48 -25.53
CA GLY A 293 -7.35 -4.78 -26.72
C GLY A 293 -6.24 -5.49 -27.52
N PRO A 294 -5.79 -4.90 -28.65
CA PRO A 294 -4.81 -5.47 -29.58
C PRO A 294 -3.44 -5.83 -28.98
N PHE A 295 -3.05 -5.22 -27.86
CA PHE A 295 -1.79 -5.50 -27.17
C PHE A 295 -1.96 -6.31 -25.89
N ALA A 296 -3.08 -7.05 -25.77
CA ALA A 296 -3.33 -7.91 -24.62
C ALA A 296 -2.23 -8.98 -24.45
N ALA A 297 -1.76 -9.16 -23.22
CA ALA A 297 -0.78 -10.16 -22.85
C ALA A 297 -1.42 -11.33 -22.08
N PRO A 298 -0.70 -12.48 -21.96
CA PRO A 298 -1.14 -13.60 -21.14
C PRO A 298 -1.49 -13.19 -19.70
N ALA A 299 -2.38 -13.96 -19.07
CA ALA A 299 -2.74 -13.76 -17.67
C ALA A 299 -1.52 -13.92 -16.75
N HIS A 300 -1.47 -13.14 -15.68
CA HIS A 300 -0.46 -13.33 -14.65
C HIS A 300 -0.66 -14.68 -13.96
N GLN A 301 0.44 -15.35 -13.64
CA GLN A 301 0.44 -16.51 -12.73
C GLN A 301 0.40 -16.07 -11.26
N TYR A 302 0.85 -14.83 -10.99
CA TYR A 302 1.03 -14.29 -9.65
C TYR A 302 0.64 -12.81 -9.61
N LEU A 303 0.02 -12.39 -8.50
CA LEU A 303 -0.14 -10.98 -8.16
C LEU A 303 0.76 -10.64 -6.99
N PHE A 304 1.22 -9.38 -6.95
CA PHE A 304 2.20 -8.92 -5.99
C PHE A 304 1.67 -7.71 -5.22
N GLY A 305 1.83 -7.74 -3.90
CA GLY A 305 1.50 -6.66 -2.99
C GLY A 305 2.74 -6.19 -2.24
N VAL A 306 2.78 -4.90 -1.92
CA VAL A 306 3.89 -4.29 -1.18
C VAL A 306 3.38 -3.32 -0.13
N ARG A 307 4.11 -3.18 0.97
CA ARG A 307 3.86 -2.18 2.02
C ARG A 307 5.19 -1.58 2.49
N GLY A 308 5.25 -0.25 2.42
CA GLY A 308 6.29 0.58 3.02
C GLY A 308 5.75 1.36 4.21
N ARG A 309 6.14 2.63 4.34
CA ARG A 309 5.60 3.56 5.36
C ARG A 309 4.13 3.87 5.11
N MET A 310 3.32 3.70 6.15
CA MET A 310 1.91 4.04 6.19
C MET A 310 1.71 5.22 7.14
N ASP A 311 1.39 6.39 6.59
CA ASP A 311 1.39 7.66 7.32
C ASP A 311 2.73 7.88 8.04
N GLU A 312 2.77 8.07 9.36
CA GLU A 312 4.02 8.25 10.11
C GLU A 312 4.75 6.94 10.48
N ARG A 313 4.25 5.76 10.09
CA ARG A 313 4.75 4.46 10.56
C ARG A 313 5.48 3.65 9.50
N PRO A 314 6.79 3.38 9.64
CA PRO A 314 7.54 2.56 8.70
C PRO A 314 7.13 1.09 8.82
N ASP A 315 7.11 0.39 7.69
CA ASP A 315 7.06 -1.06 7.63
C ASP A 315 7.78 -1.51 6.34
N HIS A 316 8.06 -2.80 6.24
CA HIS A 316 8.57 -3.41 5.02
C HIS A 316 7.99 -4.82 4.90
N VAL A 317 6.97 -4.95 4.05
CA VAL A 317 6.30 -6.22 3.75
C VAL A 317 6.18 -6.37 2.24
N ARG A 318 6.35 -7.60 1.76
CA ARG A 318 6.15 -8.01 0.37
C ARG A 318 5.24 -9.22 0.35
N SER A 319 4.31 -9.29 -0.59
CA SER A 319 3.36 -10.39 -0.68
C SER A 319 3.14 -10.85 -2.11
N VAL A 320 2.76 -12.13 -2.25
CA VAL A 320 2.41 -12.75 -3.52
C VAL A 320 1.22 -13.68 -3.35
N THR A 321 0.35 -13.74 -4.36
CA THR A 321 -0.71 -14.74 -4.47
C THR A 321 -0.75 -15.38 -5.85
N ASP A 322 -1.14 -16.65 -5.91
CA ASP A 322 -1.52 -17.36 -7.14
C ASP A 322 -3.06 -17.43 -7.33
N GLY A 323 -3.82 -16.68 -6.53
CA GLY A 323 -5.27 -16.67 -6.50
C GLY A 323 -5.89 -17.62 -5.47
N ARG A 324 -5.12 -18.58 -4.93
CA ARG A 324 -5.54 -19.44 -3.82
C ARG A 324 -4.76 -19.13 -2.55
N TYR A 325 -3.43 -19.19 -2.64
CA TYR A 325 -2.57 -18.95 -1.50
C TYR A 325 -2.13 -17.51 -1.45
N VAL A 326 -1.95 -16.98 -0.25
CA VAL A 326 -1.40 -15.64 -0.01
C VAL A 326 -0.19 -15.79 0.89
N TYR A 327 0.97 -15.43 0.35
CA TYR A 327 2.24 -15.46 1.06
C TYR A 327 2.69 -14.04 1.38
N LEU A 328 3.06 -13.77 2.63
CA LEU A 328 3.65 -12.51 3.07
C LEU A 328 5.06 -12.77 3.61
N ARG A 329 5.99 -11.89 3.24
CA ARG A 329 7.35 -11.80 3.78
C ARG A 329 7.45 -10.51 4.59
N ASN A 330 7.67 -10.65 5.90
CA ASN A 330 7.85 -9.55 6.84
C ASN A 330 9.34 -9.32 7.08
N TYR A 331 9.79 -8.07 7.09
CA TYR A 331 11.22 -7.76 7.27
C TYR A 331 11.52 -7.02 8.57
N LEU A 332 10.65 -6.10 9.02
CA LEU A 332 10.86 -5.35 10.27
C LEU A 332 10.24 -6.09 11.47
N LEU A 333 10.72 -7.30 11.77
CA LEU A 333 10.07 -8.20 12.75
C LEU A 333 10.05 -7.66 14.18
N HIS A 334 10.96 -6.76 14.50
CA HIS A 334 11.06 -6.11 15.81
C HIS A 334 9.93 -5.10 16.08
N LEU A 335 9.16 -4.71 15.05
CA LEU A 335 7.98 -3.86 15.14
C LEU A 335 6.70 -4.71 15.05
N PRO A 336 5.62 -4.36 15.78
CA PRO A 336 4.32 -5.01 15.61
C PRO A 336 3.68 -4.62 14.28
N HIS A 337 2.71 -5.42 13.82
CA HIS A 337 1.89 -5.08 12.66
C HIS A 337 1.01 -3.84 12.92
N GLY A 338 0.40 -3.78 14.11
CA GLY A 338 -0.48 -2.74 14.62
C GLY A 338 0.25 -1.66 15.40
N GLN A 339 1.22 -0.99 14.77
CA GLN A 339 1.84 0.21 15.32
C GLN A 339 0.79 1.29 15.58
N TYR A 340 1.00 2.15 16.59
CA TYR A 340 0.06 3.23 16.87
C TYR A 340 0.09 4.30 15.78
N LEU A 341 -0.86 4.26 14.86
CA LEU A 341 -1.01 5.22 13.77
C LEU A 341 -2.24 6.10 14.10
N GLU A 342 -2.01 7.39 14.34
CA GLU A 342 -3.02 8.29 14.94
C GLU A 342 -4.34 8.25 14.16
N TYR A 343 -4.25 8.36 12.84
CA TYR A 343 -5.44 8.37 11.98
C TYR A 343 -6.23 7.05 12.02
N GLN A 344 -5.58 5.90 12.20
CA GLN A 344 -6.26 4.61 12.32
C GLN A 344 -6.90 4.45 13.72
N PHE A 345 -6.27 5.00 14.75
CA PHE A 345 -6.74 4.97 16.13
C PHE A 345 -7.94 5.89 16.40
N GLN A 346 -8.29 6.78 15.47
CA GLN A 346 -9.58 7.47 15.51
C GLN A 346 -10.79 6.55 15.23
N THR A 347 -10.57 5.34 14.72
CA THR A 347 -11.67 4.38 14.43
C THR A 347 -12.01 3.57 15.69
N PRO A 348 -13.28 3.54 16.16
CA PRO A 348 -13.69 2.85 17.38
C PRO A 348 -13.26 1.37 17.43
N THR A 349 -13.37 0.64 16.32
CA THR A 349 -12.86 -0.72 16.19
C THR A 349 -11.40 -0.87 16.62
N THR A 350 -10.51 0.03 16.17
CA THR A 350 -9.08 -0.01 16.51
C THR A 350 -8.87 0.17 18.02
N VAL A 351 -9.58 1.12 18.61
CA VAL A 351 -9.47 1.44 20.04
C VAL A 351 -9.94 0.26 20.88
N ALA A 352 -11.16 -0.24 20.63
CA ALA A 352 -11.72 -1.38 21.37
C ALA A 352 -10.82 -2.62 21.24
N TRP A 353 -10.31 -2.88 20.04
CA TRP A 353 -9.43 -4.01 19.79
C TRP A 353 -8.10 -3.89 20.54
N LYS A 354 -7.44 -2.71 20.50
CA LYS A 354 -6.20 -2.49 21.26
C LYS A 354 -6.43 -2.54 22.77
N THR A 355 -7.54 -2.00 23.27
CA THR A 355 -7.89 -2.05 24.70
C THR A 355 -8.04 -3.49 25.18
N LEU A 356 -8.71 -4.36 24.42
CA LEU A 356 -8.84 -5.78 24.78
C LEU A 356 -7.51 -6.53 24.70
N PHE A 357 -6.62 -6.16 23.77
CA PHE A 357 -5.26 -6.69 23.72
C PHE A 357 -4.50 -6.36 25.00
N ASP A 358 -4.52 -5.09 25.42
CA ASP A 358 -3.82 -4.61 26.62
C ASP A 358 -4.37 -5.24 27.91
N GLN A 359 -5.63 -5.66 27.90
CA GLN A 359 -6.26 -6.39 29.00
C GLN A 359 -6.01 -7.90 28.97
N GLY A 360 -5.31 -8.43 27.95
CA GLY A 360 -5.07 -9.87 27.79
C GLY A 360 -6.33 -10.69 27.49
N LYS A 361 -7.36 -10.07 26.89
CA LYS A 361 -8.68 -10.70 26.65
C LYS A 361 -8.87 -11.26 25.25
N LEU A 362 -7.89 -11.10 24.37
CA LEU A 362 -7.97 -11.53 22.98
C LEU A 362 -7.47 -12.96 22.80
N ASN A 363 -8.01 -13.66 21.81
CA ASN A 363 -7.47 -14.94 21.36
C ASN A 363 -6.19 -14.74 20.49
N PRO A 364 -5.48 -15.81 20.10
CA PRO A 364 -4.25 -15.68 19.30
C PRO A 364 -4.42 -14.94 17.97
N ALA A 365 -5.50 -15.23 17.21
CA ALA A 365 -5.76 -14.58 15.92
C ALA A 365 -5.98 -13.07 16.07
N GLN A 366 -6.69 -12.66 17.11
CA GLN A 366 -6.94 -11.26 17.44
C GLN A 366 -5.71 -10.56 18.02
N SER A 367 -4.82 -11.29 18.70
CA SER A 367 -3.62 -10.75 19.32
C SER A 367 -2.48 -10.53 18.32
N ALA A 368 -2.48 -11.26 17.20
CA ALA A 368 -1.39 -11.28 16.22
C ALA A 368 -0.96 -9.89 15.72
N MET A 369 -1.86 -8.90 15.71
CA MET A 369 -1.54 -7.52 15.31
C MET A 369 -0.46 -6.87 16.19
N TRP A 370 -0.36 -7.21 17.48
CA TRP A 370 0.51 -6.52 18.43
C TRP A 370 1.63 -7.39 19.00
N VAL A 371 1.71 -8.66 18.60
CA VAL A 371 2.78 -9.57 19.02
C VAL A 371 4.08 -9.25 18.30
N THR A 372 5.18 -9.22 19.05
CA THR A 372 6.55 -9.09 18.52
C THR A 372 7.50 -10.08 19.21
N PRO A 373 8.52 -10.61 18.52
CA PRO A 373 8.79 -10.43 17.09
C PRO A 373 7.71 -11.03 16.18
N ARG A 374 7.48 -10.44 15.00
CA ARG A 374 6.58 -11.00 13.98
C ARG A 374 7.16 -12.28 13.38
N GLU A 375 6.28 -13.13 12.86
CA GLU A 375 6.69 -14.24 11.99
C GLU A 375 7.28 -13.67 10.69
N PRO A 376 8.42 -14.19 10.20
CA PRO A 376 9.05 -13.68 8.98
C PRO A 376 8.29 -14.06 7.71
N GLU A 377 7.58 -15.18 7.76
CA GLU A 377 6.83 -15.74 6.65
C GLU A 377 5.42 -16.07 7.14
N GLU A 378 4.44 -15.66 6.36
CA GLU A 378 3.04 -16.01 6.57
C GLU A 378 2.49 -16.63 5.29
N LEU A 379 1.76 -17.75 5.40
CA LEU A 379 1.10 -18.40 4.27
C LEU A 379 -0.33 -18.75 4.65
N TYR A 380 -1.29 -18.29 3.86
CA TYR A 380 -2.71 -18.51 4.07
C TYR A 380 -3.34 -19.16 2.85
N ASP A 381 -4.21 -20.16 3.04
CA ASP A 381 -5.07 -20.71 1.98
C ASP A 381 -6.44 -20.04 2.04
N LEU A 382 -6.74 -19.16 1.07
CA LEU A 382 -8.00 -18.42 1.03
C LEU A 382 -9.24 -19.32 0.89
N SER A 383 -9.06 -20.57 0.46
CA SER A 383 -10.18 -21.52 0.29
C SER A 383 -10.70 -22.01 1.63
N SER A 384 -9.80 -22.34 2.56
CA SER A 384 -10.15 -22.83 3.90
C SER A 384 -10.14 -21.73 4.96
N ASP A 385 -9.37 -20.67 4.74
CA ASP A 385 -9.18 -19.59 5.70
C ASP A 385 -9.22 -18.20 5.03
N PRO A 386 -10.40 -17.73 4.61
CA PRO A 386 -10.55 -16.44 3.94
C PRO A 386 -10.23 -15.23 4.84
N ASP A 387 -10.16 -15.43 6.17
CA ASP A 387 -9.81 -14.37 7.13
C ASP A 387 -8.29 -14.31 7.38
N GLU A 388 -7.50 -15.23 6.82
CA GLU A 388 -6.03 -15.25 6.91
C GLU A 388 -5.53 -15.20 8.38
N VAL A 389 -6.02 -16.11 9.21
CA VAL A 389 -5.69 -16.25 10.64
C VAL A 389 -4.96 -17.55 10.99
N VAL A 390 -4.86 -18.51 10.05
CA VAL A 390 -4.14 -19.78 10.21
C VAL A 390 -2.88 -19.73 9.34
N ASN A 391 -1.75 -19.35 9.94
CA ASN A 391 -0.47 -19.30 9.24
C ASN A 391 0.09 -20.72 9.02
N LEU A 392 0.21 -21.13 7.76
CA LEU A 392 0.72 -22.42 7.30
C LEU A 392 2.23 -22.43 7.03
N ALA A 393 2.94 -21.32 7.23
CA ALA A 393 4.34 -21.19 6.83
C ALA A 393 5.30 -22.15 7.55
N LEU A 394 4.93 -22.60 8.75
CA LEU A 394 5.70 -23.58 9.53
C LEU A 394 5.20 -25.01 9.38
N ASP A 395 4.15 -25.24 8.60
CA ASP A 395 3.65 -26.59 8.33
C ASP A 395 4.56 -27.29 7.30
N PRO A 396 5.20 -28.43 7.64
CA PRO A 396 6.04 -29.17 6.71
C PRO A 396 5.33 -29.56 5.40
N ALA A 397 4.01 -29.76 5.42
CA ALA A 397 3.23 -30.09 4.23
C ALA A 397 3.24 -28.96 3.18
N HIS A 398 3.57 -27.73 3.58
CA HIS A 398 3.56 -26.55 2.72
C HIS A 398 4.97 -26.04 2.36
N ALA A 399 6.03 -26.79 2.70
CA ALA A 399 7.41 -26.38 2.49
C ALA A 399 7.74 -26.07 1.01
N GLU A 400 7.25 -26.87 0.07
CA GLU A 400 7.43 -26.63 -1.37
C GLU A 400 6.73 -25.34 -1.84
N THR A 401 5.52 -25.09 -1.34
CA THR A 401 4.76 -23.87 -1.63
C THR A 401 5.49 -22.63 -1.13
N ILE A 402 6.04 -22.67 0.09
CA ILE A 402 6.86 -21.59 0.65
C ILE A 402 8.13 -21.36 -0.19
N ALA A 403 8.86 -22.43 -0.53
CA ALA A 403 10.07 -22.33 -1.33
C ALA A 403 9.79 -21.69 -2.71
N ARG A 404 8.69 -22.10 -3.35
CA ARG A 404 8.21 -21.53 -4.61
C ARG A 404 7.90 -20.04 -4.46
N PHE A 405 7.07 -19.64 -3.49
CA PHE A 405 6.70 -18.22 -3.33
C PHE A 405 7.88 -17.35 -2.94
N ARG A 406 8.80 -17.84 -2.12
CA ARG A 406 10.04 -17.12 -1.79
C ARG A 406 10.85 -16.81 -3.05
N LYS A 407 11.02 -17.82 -3.93
CA LYS A 407 11.72 -17.63 -5.20
C LYS A 407 10.99 -16.63 -6.10
N VAL A 408 9.67 -16.81 -6.29
CA VAL A 408 8.84 -15.94 -7.13
C VAL A 408 8.89 -14.48 -6.66
N LEU A 409 8.85 -14.27 -5.34
CA LEU A 409 8.90 -12.92 -4.76
C LEU A 409 10.29 -12.28 -4.93
N PHE A 410 11.36 -13.05 -4.71
CA PHE A 410 12.74 -12.58 -4.96
C PHE A 410 12.92 -12.19 -6.43
N ASP A 411 12.59 -13.09 -7.35
CA ASP A 411 12.71 -12.85 -8.80
C ASP A 411 11.92 -11.60 -9.22
N GLN A 412 10.72 -11.42 -8.66
CA GLN A 412 9.90 -10.24 -8.92
C GLN A 412 10.56 -8.96 -8.43
N ASN A 413 11.04 -8.92 -7.18
CA ASN A 413 11.63 -7.72 -6.58
C ASN A 413 12.89 -7.28 -7.34
N VAL A 414 13.68 -8.24 -7.81
CA VAL A 414 14.81 -8.01 -8.72
C VAL A 414 14.32 -7.49 -10.07
N ARG A 415 13.36 -8.17 -10.70
CA ARG A 415 12.84 -7.82 -12.04
C ARG A 415 12.28 -6.40 -12.10
N VAL A 416 11.51 -5.98 -11.10
CA VAL A 416 10.90 -4.65 -11.07
C VAL A 416 11.85 -3.57 -10.58
N ARG A 417 13.05 -3.93 -10.11
CA ARG A 417 14.04 -3.03 -9.53
C ARG A 417 13.50 -2.32 -8.27
N ASP A 418 13.03 -3.10 -7.29
CA ASP A 418 12.45 -2.60 -6.03
C ASP A 418 13.45 -1.76 -5.20
N VAL A 419 13.49 -0.45 -5.45
CA VAL A 419 14.41 0.48 -4.79
C VAL A 419 14.09 0.69 -3.31
N CYS A 420 12.88 0.33 -2.87
CA CYS A 420 12.43 0.43 -1.48
C CYS A 420 12.98 -0.66 -0.55
N TYR A 421 13.95 -1.47 -1.00
CA TYR A 421 14.85 -2.23 -0.12
C TYR A 421 15.90 -1.34 0.56
N LEU A 422 16.05 -0.10 0.10
CA LEU A 422 16.64 0.97 0.89
C LEU A 422 15.59 1.57 1.84
N PRO A 423 15.98 1.99 3.05
CA PRO A 423 15.18 2.89 3.87
C PRO A 423 14.78 4.15 3.09
N GLU A 424 13.63 4.73 3.39
CA GLU A 424 13.06 5.85 2.62
C GLU A 424 14.02 7.05 2.57
N GLU A 425 14.57 7.43 3.72
CA GLU A 425 15.56 8.49 3.87
C GLU A 425 16.84 8.22 3.06
N GLU A 426 17.28 6.96 2.99
CA GLU A 426 18.48 6.56 2.24
C GLU A 426 18.24 6.57 0.74
N MET A 427 17.08 6.09 0.29
CA MET A 427 16.65 6.16 -1.10
C MET A 427 16.66 7.62 -1.58
N HIS A 428 16.02 8.52 -0.83
CA HIS A 428 15.99 9.95 -1.15
C HIS A 428 17.38 10.59 -1.10
N ARG A 429 18.23 10.20 -0.14
CA ARG A 429 19.62 10.69 -0.04
C ARG A 429 20.42 10.35 -1.29
N ARG A 430 20.30 9.10 -1.77
CA ARG A 430 21.06 8.58 -2.92
C ARG A 430 20.50 9.00 -4.27
N SER A 431 19.20 9.29 -4.34
CA SER A 431 18.56 9.73 -5.57
C SER A 431 18.62 11.25 -5.79
N LYS A 432 19.42 12.03 -5.05
CA LYS A 432 19.44 13.51 -5.17
C LYS A 432 19.83 14.01 -6.56
N SER A 433 20.70 13.29 -7.27
CA SER A 433 21.17 13.64 -8.62
C SER A 433 20.38 12.94 -9.74
N THR A 434 19.34 12.19 -9.40
CA THR A 434 18.51 11.40 -10.34
C THR A 434 17.08 11.29 -9.79
N THR A 435 16.35 10.25 -10.15
CA THR A 435 15.08 9.85 -9.52
C THR A 435 15.27 8.51 -8.80
N PRO A 436 14.43 8.12 -7.83
CA PRO A 436 14.51 6.78 -7.25
C PRO A 436 14.35 5.66 -8.29
N TRP A 437 13.52 5.88 -9.32
CA TRP A 437 13.45 5.02 -10.50
C TRP A 437 14.82 4.89 -11.19
N GLY A 438 15.48 6.00 -11.47
CA GLY A 438 16.81 6.02 -12.09
C GLY A 438 17.87 5.32 -11.24
N LEU A 439 17.84 5.50 -9.92
CA LEU A 439 18.70 4.78 -8.97
C LEU A 439 18.48 3.26 -9.08
N GLY A 440 17.22 2.81 -9.05
CA GLY A 440 16.87 1.39 -9.18
C GLY A 440 17.40 0.78 -10.48
N HIS A 441 17.44 1.55 -11.57
CA HIS A 441 17.89 1.10 -12.89
C HIS A 441 19.38 1.36 -13.17
N SER A 442 20.17 1.71 -12.15
CA SER A 442 21.61 1.96 -12.26
C SER A 442 22.40 0.95 -11.42
N PRO A 443 22.76 -0.23 -11.95
CA PRO A 443 23.45 -1.27 -11.17
C PRO A 443 24.82 -0.82 -10.63
N GLU A 444 25.45 0.15 -11.29
CA GLU A 444 26.72 0.75 -10.86
C GLU A 444 26.61 1.49 -9.53
N THR A 445 25.42 2.01 -9.21
CA THR A 445 25.19 2.92 -8.08
C THR A 445 24.29 2.33 -7.02
N PHE A 446 23.66 1.17 -7.25
CA PHE A 446 22.90 0.45 -6.25
C PHE A 446 22.94 -1.07 -6.45
N ALA A 447 23.54 -1.76 -5.48
CA ALA A 447 23.60 -3.23 -5.44
C ALA A 447 22.28 -3.82 -4.90
N LEU A 448 21.23 -3.74 -5.71
CA LEU A 448 19.86 -4.12 -5.32
C LEU A 448 19.78 -5.59 -4.89
N GLU A 449 20.24 -6.52 -5.73
CA GLU A 449 20.13 -7.96 -5.48
C GLU A 449 20.79 -8.34 -4.15
N LYS A 450 22.00 -7.84 -3.91
CA LYS A 450 22.74 -8.02 -2.66
C LYS A 450 22.01 -7.42 -1.45
N THR A 451 21.32 -6.29 -1.65
CA THR A 451 20.52 -5.66 -0.59
C THR A 451 19.27 -6.48 -0.27
N ILE A 452 18.60 -7.06 -1.28
CA ILE A 452 17.48 -7.99 -1.10
C ILE A 452 17.93 -9.24 -0.35
N GLU A 453 19.06 -9.83 -0.75
CA GLU A 453 19.64 -11.00 -0.08
C GLU A 453 19.96 -10.71 1.40
N ALA A 454 20.57 -9.55 1.70
CA ALA A 454 20.84 -9.15 3.07
C ALA A 454 19.55 -8.98 3.89
N ALA A 455 18.49 -8.43 3.30
CA ALA A 455 17.18 -8.31 3.94
C ALA A 455 16.53 -9.68 4.22
N ASP A 456 16.62 -10.62 3.26
CA ASP A 456 16.08 -11.97 3.41
C ASP A 456 16.80 -12.76 4.49
N VAL A 457 18.13 -12.63 4.58
CA VAL A 457 18.94 -13.17 5.68
C VAL A 457 18.55 -12.51 7.01
N ALA A 458 18.47 -11.17 7.07
CA ALA A 458 18.11 -10.44 8.30
C ALA A 458 16.75 -10.84 8.87
N ALA A 459 15.76 -11.14 8.02
CA ALA A 459 14.45 -11.59 8.44
C ALA A 459 14.39 -13.09 8.76
N SER A 460 15.37 -13.90 8.36
CA SER A 460 15.34 -15.35 8.55
C SER A 460 15.39 -15.75 10.02
N LYS A 461 14.58 -16.75 10.41
CA LYS A 461 14.70 -17.41 11.73
C LYS A 461 16.00 -18.18 11.88
N ALA A 462 16.63 -18.59 10.77
CA ALA A 462 17.89 -19.33 10.77
C ALA A 462 19.13 -18.41 10.68
N ALA A 463 18.95 -17.09 10.62
CA ALA A 463 20.04 -16.14 10.55
C ALA A 463 20.98 -16.31 11.74
N LYS A 464 22.29 -16.28 11.47
CA LYS A 464 23.32 -16.34 12.52
C LYS A 464 23.93 -14.97 12.73
N ILE A 465 24.26 -14.65 13.97
CA ILE A 465 24.86 -13.36 14.34
C ILE A 465 26.19 -13.15 13.60
N GLU A 466 26.99 -14.19 13.42
CA GLU A 466 28.26 -14.12 12.70
C GLU A 466 28.08 -13.78 11.22
N GLU A 467 26.98 -14.22 10.61
CA GLU A 467 26.64 -13.89 9.23
C GLU A 467 26.19 -12.44 9.11
N LEU A 468 25.26 -12.01 9.97
CA LEU A 468 24.78 -10.63 10.04
C LEU A 468 25.91 -9.63 10.32
N SER A 469 26.89 -10.03 11.13
CA SER A 469 28.05 -9.19 11.46
C SER A 469 28.92 -8.89 10.25
N LYS A 470 28.97 -9.78 9.24
CA LYS A 470 29.73 -9.53 8.00
C LYS A 470 29.14 -8.40 7.18
N PHE A 471 27.81 -8.21 7.25
CA PHE A 471 27.14 -7.12 6.54
C PHE A 471 27.52 -5.74 7.08
N LEU A 472 27.97 -5.63 8.33
CA LEU A 472 28.27 -4.34 8.97
C LEU A 472 29.45 -3.60 8.33
N SER A 473 30.32 -4.28 7.61
CA SER A 473 31.47 -3.70 6.90
C SER A 473 31.24 -3.56 5.38
N ASP A 474 30.03 -3.87 4.89
CA ASP A 474 29.76 -3.84 3.46
C ASP A 474 29.82 -2.40 2.91
N PRO A 475 30.35 -2.16 1.69
CA PRO A 475 30.33 -0.82 1.09
C PRO A 475 28.91 -0.31 0.83
N GLU A 476 27.93 -1.18 0.60
CA GLU A 476 26.55 -0.80 0.34
C GLU A 476 25.79 -0.47 1.65
N PRO A 477 25.36 0.80 1.87
CA PRO A 477 24.64 1.18 3.09
C PRO A 477 23.37 0.36 3.34
N GLY A 478 22.66 -0.06 2.27
CA GLY A 478 21.50 -0.94 2.38
C GLY A 478 21.82 -2.28 3.02
N VAL A 479 22.97 -2.88 2.68
CA VAL A 479 23.44 -4.15 3.27
C VAL A 479 23.78 -3.95 4.74
N ARG A 480 24.50 -2.86 5.09
CA ARG A 480 24.80 -2.53 6.49
C ARG A 480 23.53 -2.32 7.32
N TYR A 481 22.55 -1.61 6.77
CA TYR A 481 21.25 -1.40 7.39
C TYR A 481 20.56 -2.73 7.71
N TRP A 482 20.46 -3.64 6.75
CA TRP A 482 19.82 -4.94 6.96
C TRP A 482 20.58 -5.82 7.96
N GLY A 483 21.92 -5.78 7.96
CA GLY A 483 22.74 -6.42 9.01
C GLY A 483 22.37 -5.94 10.41
N LEU A 484 22.24 -4.62 10.60
CA LEU A 484 21.81 -4.03 11.88
C LEU A 484 20.36 -4.38 12.24
N ILE A 485 19.45 -4.43 11.27
CA ILE A 485 18.06 -4.86 11.50
C ILE A 485 18.02 -6.32 11.97
N GLY A 486 18.81 -7.20 11.36
CA GLY A 486 18.95 -8.58 11.81
C GLY A 486 19.42 -8.64 13.27
N LEU A 487 20.50 -7.93 13.62
CA LEU A 487 20.98 -7.86 15.00
C LEU A 487 19.94 -7.29 15.97
N LEU A 488 19.12 -6.32 15.53
CA LEU A 488 18.02 -5.78 16.32
C LEU A 488 16.90 -6.81 16.56
N ILE A 489 16.62 -7.68 15.60
CA ILE A 489 15.67 -8.78 15.76
C ILE A 489 16.20 -9.81 16.76
N HIS A 490 17.49 -10.18 16.68
CA HIS A 490 18.15 -11.05 17.66
C HIS A 490 18.12 -10.43 19.07
N GLN A 491 18.46 -9.14 19.20
CA GLN A 491 18.37 -8.42 20.48
C GLN A 491 16.95 -8.44 21.05
N LYS A 492 15.92 -8.27 20.21
CA LYS A 492 14.51 -8.33 20.63
C LYS A 492 14.11 -9.72 21.16
N ARG A 493 14.77 -10.79 20.71
CA ARG A 493 14.62 -12.17 21.23
C ARG A 493 15.40 -12.41 22.53
N GLY A 494 16.16 -11.42 23.01
CA GLY A 494 17.00 -11.54 24.19
C GLY A 494 18.38 -12.14 23.91
N GLU A 495 18.77 -12.26 22.65
CA GLU A 495 20.08 -12.82 22.25
C GLU A 495 21.18 -11.74 22.34
N PRO A 496 22.42 -12.11 22.75
CA PRO A 496 23.52 -11.16 22.85
C PRO A 496 23.99 -10.73 21.46
N ILE A 497 24.31 -9.44 21.28
CA ILE A 497 24.78 -8.88 20.01
C ILE A 497 26.26 -8.45 20.06
N PRO A 498 26.98 -8.42 18.93
CA PRO A 498 28.39 -8.02 18.88
C PRO A 498 28.50 -6.48 18.89
N LEU A 499 28.19 -5.88 20.04
CA LEU A 499 28.07 -4.43 20.17
C LEU A 499 29.32 -3.66 19.70
N GLN A 500 30.52 -4.20 19.93
CA GLN A 500 31.77 -3.56 19.48
C GLN A 500 31.87 -3.40 17.95
N ALA A 501 31.22 -4.28 17.18
CA ALA A 501 31.11 -4.14 15.72
C ALA A 501 30.02 -3.12 15.32
N VAL A 502 29.03 -2.87 16.18
CA VAL A 502 27.92 -1.94 15.93
C VAL A 502 28.29 -0.49 16.25
N LEU A 503 29.02 -0.24 17.34
CA LEU A 503 29.32 1.11 17.81
C LEU A 503 30.00 2.03 16.78
N PRO A 504 30.92 1.55 15.91
CA PRO A 504 31.50 2.39 14.85
C PRO A 504 30.46 2.93 13.87
N LEU A 505 29.39 2.16 13.61
CA LEU A 505 28.31 2.52 12.67
C LEU A 505 27.39 3.64 13.18
N MET A 506 27.52 4.05 14.45
CA MET A 506 26.90 5.30 14.90
C MET A 506 27.47 6.54 14.19
N LYS A 507 28.59 6.40 13.48
CA LYS A 507 29.21 7.47 12.66
C LYS A 507 29.10 7.18 11.15
N ASP A 508 28.26 6.24 10.74
CA ASP A 508 28.08 5.87 9.34
C ASP A 508 27.63 7.07 8.48
N GLU A 509 27.90 7.07 7.18
CA GLU A 509 27.42 8.12 6.28
C GLU A 509 25.89 8.10 6.08
N SER A 510 25.25 6.94 6.29
CA SER A 510 23.81 6.77 6.16
C SER A 510 23.11 7.02 7.50
N PRO A 511 22.20 8.01 7.58
CA PRO A 511 21.40 8.23 8.79
C PRO A 511 20.59 6.99 9.20
N SER A 512 20.09 6.20 8.24
CA SER A 512 19.36 4.96 8.52
C SER A 512 20.21 3.94 9.27
N VAL A 513 21.49 3.82 8.90
CA VAL A 513 22.47 2.95 9.59
C VAL A 513 22.76 3.51 10.98
N GLN A 514 23.00 4.83 11.09
CA GLN A 514 23.23 5.51 12.37
C GLN A 514 22.07 5.29 13.36
N ILE A 515 20.81 5.39 12.91
CA ILE A 515 19.62 5.23 13.76
C ILE A 515 19.57 3.84 14.38
N VAL A 516 19.74 2.78 13.58
CA VAL A 516 19.66 1.40 14.08
C VAL A 516 20.86 1.08 14.99
N ALA A 517 22.06 1.54 14.64
CA ALA A 517 23.25 1.38 15.48
C ALA A 517 23.11 2.09 16.83
N ALA A 518 22.60 3.32 16.83
CA ALA A 518 22.33 4.09 18.04
C ALA A 518 21.29 3.39 18.92
N LYS A 519 20.20 2.89 18.31
CA LYS A 519 19.18 2.12 19.02
C LYS A 519 19.76 0.87 19.69
N LEU A 520 20.62 0.13 18.99
CA LEU A 520 21.29 -1.05 19.57
C LEU A 520 22.24 -0.67 20.71
N ALA A 521 22.94 0.45 20.61
CA ALA A 521 23.77 0.97 21.70
C ALA A 521 22.94 1.30 22.96
N VAL A 522 21.72 1.84 22.80
CA VAL A 522 20.80 2.08 23.93
C VAL A 522 20.27 0.76 24.52
N LEU A 523 20.04 -0.25 23.69
CA LEU A 523 19.45 -1.52 24.13
C LEU A 523 20.46 -2.46 24.81
N ALA A 524 21.70 -2.48 24.34
CA ALA A 524 22.70 -3.48 24.73
C ALA A 524 24.00 -2.89 25.32
N GLY A 525 24.19 -1.56 25.30
CA GLY A 525 25.42 -0.92 25.74
C GLY A 525 25.52 -0.64 27.24
N SER A 526 26.73 -0.28 27.67
CA SER A 526 27.04 0.36 28.95
C SER A 526 26.34 1.72 29.06
N SER A 527 26.26 2.29 30.28
CA SER A 527 25.63 3.61 30.50
C SER A 527 26.22 4.72 29.61
N ALA A 528 27.53 4.68 29.33
CA ALA A 528 28.19 5.63 28.43
C ALA A 528 27.78 5.43 26.96
N GLU A 529 27.62 4.19 26.51
CA GLU A 529 27.15 3.88 25.16
C GLU A 529 25.68 4.22 24.98
N GLN A 530 24.84 3.95 25.99
CA GLN A 530 23.43 4.34 26.01
C GLN A 530 23.28 5.85 25.90
N ALA A 531 24.04 6.62 26.69
CA ALA A 531 24.01 8.09 26.63
C ALA A 531 24.40 8.62 25.24
N ARG A 532 25.44 8.04 24.62
CA ARG A 532 25.84 8.40 23.24
C ARG A 532 24.75 8.03 22.22
N GLY A 533 24.13 6.86 22.35
CA GLY A 533 23.04 6.43 21.49
C GLY A 533 21.84 7.36 21.57
N LEU A 534 21.40 7.71 22.78
CA LEU A 534 20.31 8.66 23.01
C LEU A 534 20.62 10.05 22.46
N ALA A 535 21.84 10.56 22.67
CA ALA A 535 22.26 11.85 22.12
C ALA A 535 22.23 11.89 20.59
N LEU A 536 22.68 10.80 19.94
CA LEU A 536 22.62 10.68 18.48
C LEU A 536 21.17 10.59 17.98
N LEU A 537 20.34 9.75 18.59
CA LEU A 537 18.92 9.64 18.24
C LEU A 537 18.19 10.98 18.39
N LYS A 538 18.44 11.74 19.47
CA LYS A 538 17.88 13.09 19.65
C LYS A 538 18.29 14.02 18.51
N THR A 539 19.56 13.97 18.09
CA THR A 539 20.07 14.78 16.99
C THR A 539 19.39 14.44 15.67
N LEU A 540 19.27 13.14 15.36
CA LEU A 540 18.62 12.65 14.13
C LEU A 540 17.10 12.82 14.15
N ALA A 541 16.48 12.88 15.33
CA ALA A 541 15.06 13.18 15.49
C ALA A 541 14.72 14.66 15.29
N THR A 542 15.71 15.55 15.20
CA THR A 542 15.52 17.00 15.04
C THR A 542 15.60 17.37 13.55
N PRO A 543 14.48 17.79 12.91
CA PRO A 543 14.45 18.04 11.46
C PRO A 543 15.43 19.11 10.98
N GLU A 544 15.69 20.14 11.78
CA GLU A 544 16.64 21.21 11.46
C GLU A 544 18.09 20.73 11.40
N LYS A 545 18.40 19.62 12.09
CA LYS A 545 19.75 19.04 12.15
C LYS A 545 19.95 17.89 11.16
N SER A 546 18.86 17.37 10.58
CA SER A 546 18.87 16.22 9.69
C SER A 546 17.95 16.50 8.48
N ASP A 547 16.77 15.90 8.47
CA ASP A 547 15.66 16.15 7.57
C ASP A 547 14.40 15.46 8.14
N VAL A 548 13.23 15.71 7.54
CA VAL A 548 11.96 15.17 8.06
C VAL A 548 11.86 13.64 7.98
N LEU A 549 12.43 13.00 6.97
CA LEU A 549 12.36 11.55 6.80
C LEU A 549 13.24 10.85 7.84
N THR A 550 14.49 11.31 7.97
CA THR A 550 15.41 10.89 9.02
C THR A 550 14.79 11.08 10.41
N SER A 551 14.13 12.23 10.63
CA SER A 551 13.48 12.53 11.90
C SER A 551 12.30 11.62 12.22
N ILE A 552 11.48 11.26 11.23
CA ILE A 552 10.39 10.28 11.38
C ILE A 552 10.95 8.91 11.80
N SER A 553 12.01 8.43 11.13
CA SER A 553 12.67 7.17 11.46
C SER A 553 13.28 7.20 12.87
N ALA A 554 13.97 8.28 13.23
CA ALA A 554 14.59 8.44 14.54
C ALA A 554 13.56 8.56 15.68
N LEU A 555 12.48 9.33 15.50
CA LEU A 555 11.39 9.42 16.49
C LEU A 555 10.69 8.07 16.68
N THR A 556 10.47 7.32 15.61
CA THR A 556 9.93 5.96 15.70
C THR A 556 10.87 5.04 16.48
N ALA A 557 12.19 5.15 16.25
CA ALA A 557 13.19 4.42 17.02
C ALA A 557 13.15 4.79 18.51
N ILE A 558 13.05 6.08 18.85
CA ILE A 558 12.96 6.58 20.22
C ILE A 558 11.69 6.08 20.91
N GLU A 559 10.53 6.15 20.25
CA GLU A 559 9.28 5.62 20.78
C GLU A 559 9.38 4.13 21.11
N SER A 560 9.99 3.35 20.21
CA SER A 560 10.16 1.90 20.39
C SER A 560 11.14 1.50 21.50
N LEU A 561 11.94 2.43 22.03
CA LEU A 561 12.79 2.19 23.20
C LEU A 561 12.00 2.16 24.52
N GLY A 562 10.74 2.62 24.53
CA GLY A 562 9.94 2.72 25.74
C GLY A 562 10.65 3.52 26.83
N ASP A 563 10.62 3.02 28.06
CA ASP A 563 11.22 3.68 29.24
C ASP A 563 12.72 4.00 29.06
N ARG A 564 13.45 3.29 28.19
CA ARG A 564 14.87 3.60 27.89
C ARG A 564 15.06 4.88 27.08
N GLY A 565 14.02 5.35 26.39
CA GLY A 565 14.04 6.61 25.64
C GLY A 565 13.55 7.81 26.47
N GLN A 566 13.10 7.59 27.72
CA GLN A 566 12.36 8.59 28.49
C GLN A 566 13.10 9.91 28.72
N SER A 567 14.43 9.84 28.86
CA SER A 567 15.26 11.03 29.10
C SER A 567 15.25 12.03 27.93
N LEU A 568 14.73 11.63 26.77
CA LEU A 568 14.61 12.49 25.59
C LEU A 568 13.22 13.14 25.47
N TRP A 569 12.19 12.62 26.13
CA TRP A 569 10.81 12.99 25.83
C TRP A 569 10.53 14.47 26.09
N ASP A 570 10.97 15.01 27.22
CA ASP A 570 10.75 16.44 27.54
C ASP A 570 11.36 17.36 26.50
N ASP A 571 12.60 17.10 26.11
CA ASP A 571 13.29 17.91 25.10
C ASP A 571 12.64 17.79 23.71
N LEU A 572 12.18 16.59 23.33
CA LEU A 572 11.53 16.36 22.04
C LEU A 572 10.13 16.97 21.98
N LEU A 573 9.39 16.99 23.08
CA LEU A 573 8.07 17.61 23.17
C LEU A 573 8.12 19.15 23.06
N LEU A 574 9.29 19.76 23.28
CA LEU A 574 9.55 21.19 23.07
C LEU A 574 10.01 21.51 21.64
N MET A 575 10.16 20.51 20.77
CA MET A 575 10.61 20.71 19.39
C MET A 575 9.63 21.60 18.62
N ASN A 576 10.18 22.56 17.86
CA ASN A 576 9.37 23.37 16.96
C ASN A 576 8.97 22.53 15.74
N THR A 577 7.67 22.30 15.56
CA THR A 577 7.15 21.57 14.41
C THR A 577 6.52 22.50 13.35
N THR A 578 6.69 23.81 13.48
CA THR A 578 6.18 24.80 12.52
C THR A 578 7.20 25.08 11.44
N ASN A 579 6.75 25.33 10.20
CA ASN A 579 7.60 25.68 9.05
C ASN A 579 8.71 24.67 8.70
N LEU A 580 8.49 23.38 8.98
CA LEU A 580 9.42 22.32 8.60
C LEU A 580 9.63 22.29 7.08
N LYS A 581 10.86 21.97 6.65
CA LYS A 581 11.14 21.70 5.24
C LYS A 581 10.63 20.31 4.88
N LEU A 582 9.48 20.26 4.20
CA LEU A 582 8.80 19.02 3.85
C LEU A 582 8.98 18.68 2.35
N PRO A 583 9.09 17.40 1.98
CA PRO A 583 9.02 16.95 0.59
C PRO A 583 7.68 17.31 -0.06
N ASP A 584 6.59 17.24 0.71
CA ASP A 584 5.22 17.57 0.32
C ASP A 584 4.46 18.06 1.56
N GLN A 585 3.57 19.05 1.41
CA GLN A 585 2.82 19.64 2.53
C GLN A 585 1.98 18.62 3.31
N ARG A 586 1.61 17.51 2.68
CA ARG A 586 0.85 16.45 3.33
C ARG A 586 1.65 15.65 4.37
N PHE A 587 2.97 15.86 4.49
CA PHE A 587 3.82 15.36 5.58
C PHE A 587 3.67 16.14 6.89
N SER A 588 3.09 17.36 6.84
CA SER A 588 3.02 18.25 8.01
C SER A 588 2.46 17.61 9.30
N PRO A 589 1.53 16.62 9.26
CA PRO A 589 1.04 16.00 10.48
C PRO A 589 1.98 14.95 11.10
N TYR A 590 2.97 14.42 10.37
CA TYR A 590 3.68 13.20 10.79
C TYR A 590 4.57 13.39 12.01
N ILE A 591 5.45 14.39 12.04
CA ILE A 591 6.25 14.70 13.23
C ILE A 591 5.35 15.03 14.43
N PRO A 592 4.34 15.94 14.32
CA PRO A 592 3.41 16.20 15.42
C PRO A 592 2.72 14.96 15.99
N ARG A 593 2.29 14.02 15.13
CA ARG A 593 1.67 12.76 15.56
C ARG A 593 2.64 11.86 16.34
N LEU A 594 3.88 11.74 15.89
CA LEU A 594 4.90 10.97 16.62
C LEU A 594 5.19 11.58 17.99
N LEU A 595 5.26 12.91 18.09
CA LEU A 595 5.42 13.60 19.37
C LEU A 595 4.21 13.43 20.30
N LEU A 596 2.98 13.46 19.74
CA LEU A 596 1.77 13.16 20.51
C LEU A 596 1.83 11.76 21.14
N ASN A 597 2.33 10.77 20.41
CA ASN A 597 2.47 9.40 20.94
C ASN A 597 3.48 9.33 22.08
N LEU A 598 4.62 10.04 21.97
CA LEU A 598 5.58 10.15 23.07
C LEU A 598 4.96 10.80 24.31
N LYS A 599 4.10 11.81 24.12
CA LYS A 599 3.35 12.45 25.21
C LYS A 599 2.42 11.45 25.90
N GLU A 600 1.64 10.69 25.13
CA GLU A 600 0.75 9.66 25.69
C GLU A 600 1.52 8.58 26.46
N LEU A 601 2.68 8.14 25.94
CA LEU A 601 3.55 7.17 26.64
C LEU A 601 4.03 7.72 27.98
N LYS A 602 4.45 8.99 28.02
CA LYS A 602 4.85 9.69 29.23
C LYS A 602 3.71 9.73 30.27
N GLU A 603 2.50 10.09 29.85
CA GLU A 603 1.33 10.15 30.73
C GLU A 603 0.94 8.77 31.29
N ARG A 604 1.02 7.72 30.47
CA ARG A 604 0.78 6.34 30.91
C ARG A 604 1.84 5.86 31.90
N GLN A 605 3.09 6.28 31.74
CA GLN A 605 4.15 5.94 32.68
C GLN A 605 3.94 6.62 34.05
N ALA A 606 3.57 7.91 34.04
CA ALA A 606 3.30 8.67 35.26
C ALA A 606 2.08 8.16 36.05
N SER A 607 1.20 7.39 35.41
CA SER A 607 0.02 6.77 36.01
C SER A 607 0.21 5.30 36.40
N ARG A 608 1.41 4.73 36.21
CA ARG A 608 1.74 3.41 36.77
C ARG A 608 1.87 3.51 38.30
N PRO A 609 1.19 2.65 39.07
CA PRO A 609 1.25 2.66 40.52
C PRO A 609 2.63 2.32 41.08
#